data_AF-A0A349SLW8-F1
#
_entry.id   AF-A0A349SLW8-F1
#
_cell.length_a   1.000
_cell.length_b   1.000
_cell.length_c   1.000
_cell.angle_alpha   90.00
_cell.angle_beta   90.00
_cell.angle_gamma   90.00
#
_symmetry.space_group_name_H-M   'P 1'
#
loop_
_entity.id
_entity.type
_entity.pdbx_description
1 polymer ?
#
loop_
_entity_poly.entity_id
_entity_poly.type
_entity_poly.pdbx_seq_one_letter_code
_entity_poly.pdbx_strand_id
1 'polypeptide(L)'
;MMKSFSFTLLLTLLSTLLLPATAHPEASRLYISQGPHTQLLELYTSQGCSSCPPADRWLSQWQHDPRLWQQVVPVAFHVDYWDWIGWQDAFATPAYGQRQRNYKQSGAIKSVYTPGFVLDGREWR
;
A
#
# COMPACT_ATOMS: atom_id res chain seq x y z
N MET A 1 -62.32 31.44 -1.86
CA MET A 1 -61.86 30.20 -1.19
C MET A 1 -60.58 29.69 -1.87
N MET A 2 -59.45 30.43 -1.82
CA MET A 2 -58.18 29.97 -2.47
C MET A 2 -56.98 30.88 -2.15
N LYS A 3 -56.56 31.02 -0.88
CA LYS A 3 -55.29 31.71 -0.55
C LYS A 3 -54.48 31.12 0.62
N SER A 4 -55.01 30.15 1.37
CA SER A 4 -54.37 29.65 2.60
C SER A 4 -53.40 28.47 2.40
N PHE A 5 -53.55 27.67 1.34
CA PHE A 5 -52.76 26.44 1.16
C PHE A 5 -51.30 26.66 0.74
N SER A 6 -51.00 27.80 0.08
CA SER A 6 -49.66 28.08 -0.45
C SER A 6 -48.67 28.59 0.62
N PHE A 7 -49.18 29.11 1.75
CA PHE A 7 -48.35 29.70 2.79
C PHE A 7 -47.81 28.64 3.76
N THR A 8 -48.60 27.61 4.06
CA THR A 8 -48.20 26.52 4.96
C THR A 8 -47.12 25.63 4.35
N LEU A 9 -47.18 25.37 3.03
CA LEU A 9 -46.18 24.57 2.31
C LEU A 9 -44.80 25.27 2.27
N LEU A 10 -44.81 26.61 2.17
CA LEU A 10 -43.60 27.43 2.16
C LEU A 10 -42.92 27.46 3.54
N LEU A 11 -43.70 27.49 4.63
CA LEU A 11 -43.17 27.42 6.00
C LEU A 11 -42.55 26.06 6.35
N THR A 12 -43.12 24.96 5.85
CA THR A 12 -42.55 23.61 6.07
C THR A 12 -41.22 23.40 5.35
N LEU A 13 -41.09 23.92 4.12
CA LEU A 13 -39.84 23.89 3.34
C LEU A 13 -38.73 24.75 3.97
N LEU A 14 -39.09 25.85 4.63
CA LEU A 14 -38.14 26.72 5.32
C LEU A 14 -37.65 26.10 6.65
N SER A 15 -38.47 25.29 7.34
CA SER A 15 -38.07 24.61 8.58
C SER A 15 -37.07 23.48 8.37
N THR A 16 -37.10 22.78 7.23
CA THR A 16 -36.13 21.72 6.93
C THR A 16 -34.73 22.26 6.59
N LEU A 17 -34.62 23.54 6.23
CA LEU A 17 -33.34 24.17 5.87
C LEU A 17 -32.50 24.59 7.09
N LEU A 18 -33.07 24.51 8.30
CA LEU A 18 -32.41 24.91 9.55
C LEU A 18 -31.86 23.75 10.37
N LEU A 19 -31.77 22.53 9.83
CA LEU A 19 -31.01 21.46 10.48
C LEU A 19 -29.52 21.79 10.36
N PRO A 20 -28.82 22.18 11.46
CA PRO A 20 -27.38 22.34 11.40
C PRO A 20 -26.80 20.97 11.08
N ALA A 21 -26.12 20.85 9.95
CA ALA A 21 -25.23 19.74 9.70
C ALA A 21 -24.15 19.79 10.78
N THR A 22 -24.34 19.03 11.86
CA THR A 22 -23.31 18.84 12.88
C THR A 22 -22.19 18.04 12.23
N ALA A 23 -21.28 18.74 11.55
CA ALA A 23 -19.99 18.21 11.18
C ALA A 23 -19.27 17.88 12.48
N HIS A 24 -19.38 16.63 12.92
CA HIS A 24 -18.58 16.15 14.02
C HIS A 24 -17.14 16.15 13.49
N PRO A 25 -16.21 16.90 14.10
CA PRO A 25 -14.83 16.73 13.76
C PRO A 25 -14.47 15.28 14.08
N GLU A 26 -14.24 14.46 13.05
CA GLU A 26 -13.53 13.21 13.24
C GLU A 26 -12.14 13.61 13.72
N ALA A 27 -11.95 13.60 15.03
CA ALA A 27 -10.65 13.73 15.63
C ALA A 27 -9.76 12.66 15.02
N SER A 28 -8.70 13.07 14.34
CA SER A 28 -7.72 12.16 13.78
C SER A 28 -7.20 11.27 14.90
N ARG A 29 -7.40 9.96 14.77
CA ARG A 29 -6.84 8.99 15.72
C ARG A 29 -5.33 8.95 15.52
N LEU A 30 -4.59 9.50 16.47
CA LEU A 30 -3.14 9.32 16.56
C LEU A 30 -2.86 7.91 17.10
N TYR A 31 -2.23 7.09 16.28
CA TYR A 31 -1.69 5.79 16.70
C TYR A 31 -0.20 5.95 16.94
N ILE A 32 0.23 5.79 18.20
CA ILE A 32 1.64 5.84 18.59
C ILE A 32 2.07 4.44 18.98
N SER A 33 2.97 3.83 18.19
CA SER A 33 3.60 2.57 18.57
C SER A 33 4.54 2.79 19.75
N GLN A 34 4.34 2.03 20.83
CA GLN A 34 5.22 2.02 22.01
C GLN A 34 6.27 0.90 21.95
N GLY A 35 6.31 0.15 20.85
CA GLY A 35 7.21 -1.00 20.64
C GLY A 35 8.44 -0.65 19.80
N PRO A 36 9.40 -1.59 19.71
CA PRO A 36 10.53 -1.46 18.80
C PRO A 36 10.06 -1.29 17.35
N HIS A 37 10.82 -0.53 16.56
CA HIS A 37 10.54 -0.33 15.14
C HIS A 37 10.70 -1.65 14.36
N THR A 38 9.60 -2.18 13.83
CA THR A 38 9.62 -3.35 12.95
C THR A 38 9.99 -2.92 11.54
N GLN A 39 11.10 -3.43 11.02
CA GLN A 39 11.59 -3.09 9.68
C GLN A 39 10.79 -3.82 8.60
N LEU A 40 10.44 -3.11 7.52
CA LEU A 40 9.86 -3.72 6.33
C LEU A 40 10.97 -4.04 5.33
N LEU A 41 11.18 -5.33 5.05
CA LEU A 41 12.14 -5.82 4.08
C LEU A 41 11.39 -6.30 2.84
N GLU A 42 11.48 -5.54 1.75
CA GLU A 42 10.82 -5.84 0.48
C GLU A 42 11.85 -6.42 -0.51
N LEU A 43 11.59 -7.63 -1.03
CA LEU A 43 12.29 -8.21 -2.16
C LEU A 43 11.43 -8.08 -3.42
N TYR A 44 11.95 -7.44 -4.45
CA TYR A 44 11.40 -7.46 -5.81
C TYR A 44 12.04 -8.60 -6.61
N THR A 45 11.21 -9.55 -7.03
CA THR A 45 11.64 -10.81 -7.65
C THR A 45 10.69 -11.22 -8.80
N SER A 46 11.03 -12.27 -9.53
CA SER A 46 10.15 -12.92 -10.52
C SER A 46 10.66 -14.33 -10.82
N GLN A 47 9.77 -15.28 -11.05
CA GLN A 47 10.14 -16.61 -11.54
C GLN A 47 10.83 -16.57 -12.91
N GLY A 48 10.52 -15.56 -13.74
CA GLY A 48 11.19 -15.35 -15.03
C GLY A 48 12.61 -14.78 -14.92
N CYS A 49 13.03 -14.33 -13.74
CA CYS A 49 14.34 -13.75 -13.50
C CYS A 49 15.36 -14.82 -13.09
N SER A 50 16.33 -15.12 -13.96
CA SER A 50 17.34 -16.17 -13.73
C SER A 50 18.28 -15.89 -12.56
N SER A 51 18.50 -14.62 -12.21
CA SER A 51 19.36 -14.18 -11.09
C SER A 51 18.63 -14.11 -9.75
N CYS A 52 17.31 -14.28 -9.73
CA CYS A 52 16.47 -14.15 -8.53
C CYS A 52 16.50 -15.33 -7.54
N PRO A 53 16.67 -16.61 -7.96
CA PRO A 53 16.58 -17.75 -7.04
C PRO A 53 17.47 -17.69 -5.79
N PRO A 54 18.71 -17.15 -5.82
CA PRO A 54 19.50 -16.93 -4.60
C PRO A 54 18.84 -15.97 -3.60
N ALA A 55 18.24 -14.88 -4.08
CA ALA A 55 17.55 -13.89 -3.25
C ALA A 55 16.26 -14.47 -2.65
N ASP A 56 15.48 -15.22 -3.43
CA ASP A 56 14.26 -15.89 -2.96
C ASP A 56 14.57 -16.92 -1.87
N ARG A 57 15.65 -17.72 -2.05
CA ARG A 57 16.12 -18.67 -1.04
C ARG A 57 16.57 -17.97 0.23
N TRP A 58 17.32 -16.88 0.10
CA TRP A 58 17.75 -16.09 1.26
C TRP A 58 16.54 -15.51 2.01
N LEU A 59 15.56 -14.93 1.30
CA LEU A 59 14.36 -14.41 1.94
C LEU A 59 13.54 -15.52 2.63
N SER A 60 13.49 -16.71 2.03
CA SER A 60 12.78 -17.87 2.60
C SER A 60 13.38 -18.36 3.92
N GLN A 61 14.65 -18.08 4.21
CA GLN A 61 15.29 -18.46 5.48
C GLN A 61 14.66 -17.74 6.68
N TRP A 62 14.06 -16.57 6.48
CA TRP A 62 13.41 -15.80 7.55
C TRP A 62 12.24 -16.54 8.23
N GLN A 63 11.66 -17.57 7.59
CA GLN A 63 10.59 -18.39 8.17
C GLN A 63 10.96 -19.01 9.53
N HIS A 64 12.25 -19.21 9.78
CA HIS A 64 12.77 -19.80 11.02
C HIS A 64 13.47 -18.77 11.91
N ASP A 65 13.50 -17.50 11.52
CA ASP A 65 14.19 -16.45 12.28
C ASP A 65 13.31 -15.95 13.43
N PRO A 66 13.81 -15.92 14.69
CA PRO A 66 13.03 -15.46 15.84
C PRO A 66 12.58 -13.99 15.74
N ARG A 67 13.19 -13.20 14.85
CA ARG A 67 12.86 -11.79 14.62
C ARG A 67 11.67 -11.60 13.69
N LEU A 68 11.25 -12.66 12.97
CA LEU A 68 10.11 -12.63 12.06
C LEU A 68 8.85 -12.13 12.78
N TRP A 69 8.12 -11.19 12.17
CA TRP A 69 6.90 -10.55 12.71
C TRP A 69 7.10 -9.69 13.97
N GLN A 70 8.32 -9.60 14.50
CA GLN A 70 8.63 -8.79 15.68
C GLN A 70 9.52 -7.60 15.33
N GLN A 71 10.66 -7.87 14.69
CA GLN A 71 11.64 -6.85 14.31
C GLN A 71 11.75 -6.68 12.80
N VAL A 72 11.24 -7.64 12.02
CA VAL A 72 11.27 -7.59 10.56
C VAL A 72 10.02 -8.22 9.95
N VAL A 73 9.54 -7.62 8.87
CA VAL A 73 8.50 -8.15 8.00
C VAL A 73 9.11 -8.33 6.61
N PRO A 74 9.57 -9.54 6.25
CA PRO A 74 10.05 -9.85 4.91
C PRO A 74 8.86 -10.10 3.97
N VAL A 75 8.87 -9.46 2.80
CA VAL A 75 7.83 -9.61 1.77
C VAL A 75 8.49 -9.79 0.40
N ALA A 76 8.03 -10.78 -0.35
CA ALA A 76 8.41 -10.96 -1.75
C ALA A 76 7.32 -10.38 -2.66
N PHE A 77 7.69 -9.39 -3.46
CA PHE A 77 6.87 -8.77 -4.49
C PHE A 77 7.30 -9.27 -5.87
N HIS A 78 6.48 -10.16 -6.43
CA HIS A 78 6.69 -10.69 -7.76
C HIS A 78 6.29 -9.67 -8.85
N VAL A 79 7.26 -9.23 -9.64
CA VAL A 79 7.04 -8.23 -10.70
C VAL A 79 6.72 -8.91 -12.02
N ASP A 80 5.86 -8.27 -12.81
CA ASP A 80 5.33 -8.77 -14.09
C ASP A 80 6.21 -8.43 -15.30
N TYR A 81 7.15 -7.49 -15.16
CA TYR A 81 7.96 -7.01 -16.30
C TYR A 81 8.98 -8.03 -16.83
N TRP A 82 8.97 -9.27 -16.31
CA TRP A 82 9.70 -10.41 -16.88
C TRP A 82 8.81 -11.34 -17.70
N ASP A 83 7.49 -11.25 -17.60
CA ASP A 83 6.56 -12.19 -18.24
C ASP A 83 6.66 -12.20 -19.78
N TRP A 84 7.22 -11.12 -20.35
CA TRP A 84 7.48 -11.01 -21.79
C TRP A 84 8.41 -12.09 -22.34
N ILE A 85 9.20 -12.77 -21.49
CA ILE A 85 10.10 -13.85 -21.92
C ILE A 85 9.37 -15.17 -22.23
N GLY A 86 8.05 -15.23 -22.02
CA GLY A 86 7.22 -16.40 -22.29
C GLY A 86 6.95 -17.30 -21.06
N TRP A 87 7.52 -16.96 -19.90
CA TRP A 87 7.15 -17.55 -18.61
C TRP A 87 6.34 -16.53 -17.82
N GLN A 88 5.06 -16.81 -17.62
CA GLN A 88 4.19 -15.95 -16.81
C GLN A 88 4.28 -16.38 -15.34
N ASP A 89 4.76 -15.49 -14.48
CA ASP A 89 4.84 -15.75 -13.05
C ASP A 89 3.45 -15.64 -12.40
N ALA A 90 2.94 -16.74 -11.84
CA ALA A 90 1.62 -16.81 -11.24
C ALA A 90 1.44 -15.90 -10.00
N PHE A 91 2.53 -15.47 -9.38
CA PHE A 91 2.52 -14.57 -8.24
C PHE A 91 2.70 -13.10 -8.64
N ALA A 92 3.04 -12.85 -9.92
CA ALA A 92 3.34 -11.51 -10.38
C ALA A 92 2.09 -10.64 -10.56
N THR A 93 2.25 -9.34 -10.30
CA THR A 93 1.22 -8.35 -10.60
C THR A 93 1.84 -7.03 -11.06
N PRO A 94 1.22 -6.32 -12.03
CA PRO A 94 1.65 -5.00 -12.47
C PRO A 94 1.77 -3.98 -11.33
N ALA A 95 0.97 -4.15 -10.27
CA ALA A 95 1.01 -3.28 -9.10
C ALA A 95 2.36 -3.33 -8.38
N TYR A 96 3.05 -4.47 -8.37
CA TYR A 96 4.35 -4.63 -7.70
C TYR A 96 5.48 -4.00 -8.52
N GLY A 97 5.47 -4.16 -9.84
CA GLY A 97 6.36 -3.41 -10.73
C GLY A 97 6.13 -1.90 -10.61
N GLN A 98 4.87 -1.47 -10.48
CA GLN A 98 4.55 -0.05 -10.28
C GLN A 98 5.04 0.47 -8.94
N ARG A 99 4.92 -0.33 -7.87
CA ARG A 99 5.46 0.01 -6.55
C ARG A 99 6.97 0.28 -6.62
N GLN A 100 7.73 -0.58 -7.31
CA GLN A 100 9.17 -0.37 -7.50
C GLN A 100 9.49 0.88 -8.33
N ARG A 101 8.70 1.13 -9.39
CA ARG A 101 8.80 2.37 -10.19
C ARG A 101 8.54 3.61 -9.35
N ASN A 102 7.60 3.58 -8.41
CA ASN A 102 7.33 4.69 -7.50
C ASN A 102 8.53 4.98 -6.59
N TYR A 103 9.22 3.95 -6.07
CA TYR A 103 10.48 4.13 -5.34
C TYR A 103 11.57 4.76 -6.21
N LYS A 104 11.64 4.39 -7.49
CA LYS A 104 12.59 5.01 -8.42
C LYS A 104 12.25 6.48 -8.66
N GLN A 105 10.97 6.81 -8.82
CA GLN A 105 10.50 8.18 -9.03
C GLN A 105 10.73 9.09 -7.82
N SER A 106 10.58 8.57 -6.61
CA SER A 106 10.86 9.32 -5.37
C SER A 106 12.35 9.48 -5.08
N GLY A 107 13.23 8.81 -5.83
CA GLY A 107 14.66 8.78 -5.59
C GLY A 107 15.09 7.80 -4.48
N ALA A 108 14.17 6.99 -3.95
CA ALA A 108 14.46 5.98 -2.93
C ALA A 108 15.37 4.84 -3.44
N ILE A 109 15.29 4.53 -4.74
CA ILE A 109 16.17 3.55 -5.42
C ILE A 109 16.78 4.13 -6.70
N LYS A 110 17.98 3.67 -7.07
CA LYS A 110 18.67 4.14 -8.28
C LYS A 110 18.15 3.54 -9.58
N SER A 111 17.52 2.37 -9.56
CA SER A 111 16.97 1.71 -10.76
C SER A 111 15.87 0.73 -10.40
N VAL A 112 15.04 0.37 -11.37
CA VAL A 112 14.09 -0.75 -11.27
C VAL A 112 14.81 -2.00 -11.78
N TYR A 113 14.95 -3.01 -10.94
CA TYR A 113 15.68 -4.24 -11.27
C TYR A 113 15.31 -5.40 -10.34
N THR A 114 15.60 -6.63 -10.76
CA THR A 114 15.51 -7.82 -9.92
C THR A 114 16.82 -8.64 -9.97
N PRO A 115 17.16 -9.38 -8.89
CA PRO A 115 16.57 -9.22 -7.56
C PRO A 115 16.91 -7.83 -6.99
N GLY A 116 15.94 -7.14 -6.42
CA GLY A 116 16.10 -5.80 -5.86
C GLY A 116 15.53 -5.73 -4.45
N PHE A 117 16.27 -5.12 -3.52
CA PHE A 117 15.82 -5.00 -2.13
C PHE A 117 15.53 -3.56 -1.73
N VAL A 118 14.49 -3.40 -0.93
CA VAL A 118 14.14 -2.14 -0.26
C VAL A 118 13.92 -2.41 1.22
N LEU A 119 14.64 -1.68 2.08
CA LEU A 119 14.51 -1.74 3.53
C LEU A 119 13.97 -0.41 4.03
N ASP A 120 12.81 -0.41 4.67
CA ASP A 120 12.13 0.80 5.17
C ASP A 120 12.03 1.92 4.11
N GLY A 121 11.67 1.53 2.88
CA GLY A 121 11.50 2.45 1.77
C GLY A 121 12.81 3.01 1.19
N ARG A 122 13.96 2.42 1.49
CA ARG A 122 15.29 2.81 0.98
C ARG A 122 15.96 1.65 0.26
N GLU A 123 16.69 1.94 -0.82
CA GLU A 123 17.49 0.92 -1.51
C GLU A 123 18.44 0.20 -0.54
N TRP A 124 18.39 -1.13 -0.55
CA TRP A 124 19.27 -1.97 0.26
C TRP A 124 20.20 -2.75 -0.67
N ARG A 125 21.52 -2.63 -0.43
CA ARG A 125 22.60 -3.21 -1.25
C ARG A 125 23.66 -3.84 -0.37
#